data_AF-A0A7V5R3L4-F1
#
_entry.id   AF-A0A7V5R3L4-F1
#
_cell.length_a   1.000
_cell.length_b   1.000
_cell.length_c   1.000
_cell.angle_alpha   90.00
_cell.angle_beta   90.00
_cell.angle_gamma   90.00
#
_symmetry.space_group_name_H-M   'P 1'
#
loop_
_entity.id
_entity.type
_entity.pdbx_description
1 polymer ?
#
loop_
_entity_poly.entity_id
_entity_poly.type
_entity_poly.pdbx_seq_one_letter_code
_entity_poly.pdbx_strand_id
1 'polypeptide(L)'
;MPIFLLAVTKKKLLLSRNFFNLTMWSHLMHIPTLSPERFPNLLRHPTGILFFFFCAGMASPLLAATTYQHDSAGRLIRIHTDTTNYQFVYDGAGNRTGLSSNSDDYDFDGITDTTESSPSHCTSPTSGDTDNDGIPDNIEDANHNGTMDSGETDPCNPDTDGDGIWDGTELGYQGSGSPDTDGAVFHPDTDNTTTTNALISDSDGDGIPDGIEDSNNNGRRDSNETDATMTDTDHDGLADGVEDANHNGIVDAGETNPLLNDTDGDGFSDGFEVSLGMNPLHKDVTDSDGDGLVDALENVTCTSANSVDSDGDTLHDGAEDANHNGIVNSGETNPCKADTDGDGLRDDVDPEPTIHINGRKMVPLYLLLLKD
;
A
#
# COMPACT_ATOMS: atom_id res chain seq x y z
N MET A 1 -51.87 30.15 10.79
CA MET A 1 -52.00 31.58 10.39
C MET A 1 -51.22 31.77 9.10
N PRO A 2 -51.68 32.55 8.11
CA PRO A 2 -50.97 32.63 6.84
C PRO A 2 -49.69 33.47 7.03
N ILE A 3 -48.55 32.93 6.62
CA ILE A 3 -47.29 33.67 6.58
C ILE A 3 -47.26 34.41 5.24
N PHE A 4 -47.39 35.74 5.28
CA PHE A 4 -47.21 36.58 4.10
C PHE A 4 -45.73 36.80 3.84
N LEU A 5 -45.25 36.35 2.68
CA LEU A 5 -43.91 36.68 2.17
C LEU A 5 -43.95 38.11 1.61
N LEU A 6 -43.37 39.09 2.31
CA LEU A 6 -43.28 40.47 1.84
C LEU A 6 -41.97 40.68 1.06
N ALA A 7 -42.01 40.47 -0.26
CA ALA A 7 -40.92 40.86 -1.16
C ALA A 7 -41.00 42.37 -1.43
N VAL A 8 -40.11 43.16 -0.82
CA VAL A 8 -39.99 44.59 -1.13
C VAL A 8 -39.08 44.77 -2.35
N THR A 9 -39.69 44.89 -3.53
CA THR A 9 -39.00 45.45 -4.70
C THR A 9 -39.23 46.96 -4.75
N LYS A 10 -38.18 47.72 -5.09
CA LYS A 10 -38.19 49.19 -5.17
C LYS A 10 -39.31 49.69 -6.08
N LYS A 11 -40.43 50.15 -5.52
CA LYS A 11 -41.28 51.18 -6.13
C LYS A 11 -42.20 51.83 -5.09
N LYS A 12 -41.95 53.13 -4.86
CA LYS A 12 -42.83 54.18 -4.26
C LYS A 12 -43.89 53.69 -3.26
N LEU A 13 -43.67 53.97 -1.98
CA LEU A 13 -44.76 54.06 -1.01
C LEU A 13 -44.94 55.51 -0.53
N LEU A 14 -46.11 56.06 -0.86
CA LEU A 14 -46.68 57.27 -0.28
C LEU A 14 -47.02 57.01 1.20
N LEU A 15 -46.71 57.99 2.05
CA LEU A 15 -47.05 57.98 3.47
C LEU A 15 -48.57 57.90 3.68
N SER A 16 -49.01 57.12 4.68
CA SER A 16 -50.11 57.55 5.53
C SER A 16 -49.86 57.15 6.99
N ARG A 17 -50.14 58.11 7.88
CA ARG A 17 -49.84 58.19 9.31
C ARG A 17 -50.69 57.18 10.09
N ASN A 18 -50.17 56.64 11.20
CA ASN A 18 -50.75 56.90 12.53
C ASN A 18 -49.90 56.37 13.71
N PHE A 19 -49.86 57.25 14.71
CA PHE A 19 -49.31 57.23 16.06
C PHE A 19 -49.41 55.92 16.87
N PHE A 20 -48.41 55.61 17.72
CA PHE A 20 -48.49 55.85 19.18
C PHE A 20 -47.13 55.71 19.89
N ASN A 21 -47.01 56.46 21.00
CA ASN A 21 -45.84 56.86 21.78
C ASN A 21 -44.96 55.76 22.39
N LEU A 22 -43.65 56.01 22.41
CA LEU A 22 -42.68 55.49 23.39
C LEU A 22 -42.57 56.46 24.55
N THR A 23 -42.70 55.98 25.79
CA THR A 23 -41.98 56.56 26.93
C THR A 23 -41.74 55.53 28.03
N MET A 24 -40.48 55.46 28.45
CA MET A 24 -40.00 55.30 29.83
C MET A 24 -39.90 53.87 30.42
N TRP A 25 -38.66 53.38 30.58
CA TRP A 25 -37.96 53.28 31.89
C TRP A 25 -36.54 52.73 31.67
N SER A 26 -35.55 53.55 31.99
CA SER A 26 -34.18 53.12 32.28
C SER A 26 -34.12 52.71 33.74
N HIS A 27 -33.41 51.63 34.09
CA HIS A 27 -32.56 51.51 35.29
C HIS A 27 -31.76 50.18 35.28
N LEU A 28 -30.43 50.35 35.41
CA LEU A 28 -29.39 49.47 35.95
C LEU A 28 -29.50 47.94 35.80
N MET A 29 -28.59 47.38 34.99
CA MET A 29 -27.67 46.34 35.48
C MET A 29 -26.27 46.55 34.90
N HIS A 30 -25.28 46.54 35.79
CA HIS A 30 -23.85 46.52 35.49
C HIS A 30 -23.47 45.19 34.85
N ILE A 31 -22.79 45.22 33.71
CA ILE A 31 -22.10 44.06 33.13
C ILE A 31 -20.59 44.37 33.19
N PRO A 32 -19.74 43.51 33.78
CA PRO A 32 -18.31 43.72 33.78
C PRO A 32 -17.74 43.54 32.36
N THR A 33 -16.82 44.42 32.01
CA THR A 33 -16.06 44.43 30.77
C THR A 33 -15.19 43.19 30.63
N LEU A 34 -15.37 42.43 29.54
CA LEU A 34 -14.37 41.50 29.02
C LEU A 34 -13.84 42.06 27.69
N SER A 35 -12.52 42.11 27.59
CA SER A 35 -11.69 42.70 26.54
C SER A 35 -11.75 41.91 25.21
N PRO A 36 -11.53 42.56 24.05
CA PRO A 36 -11.69 41.93 22.74
C PRO A 36 -10.34 41.48 22.17
N GLU A 37 -9.94 40.23 22.36
CA GLU A 37 -8.88 39.63 21.54
C GLU A 37 -9.11 38.14 21.31
N ARG A 38 -9.44 37.80 20.06
CA ARG A 38 -9.13 36.58 19.28
C ARG A 38 -10.30 36.12 18.41
N PHE A 39 -10.36 36.64 17.18
CA PHE A 39 -10.77 35.92 15.96
C PHE A 39 -10.23 36.70 14.75
N PRO A 40 -9.19 36.23 14.04
CA PRO A 40 -8.85 36.75 12.73
C PRO A 40 -9.74 36.07 11.66
N ASN A 41 -10.17 36.85 10.67
CA ASN A 41 -10.90 36.45 9.45
C ASN A 41 -12.42 36.24 9.54
N LEU A 42 -13.14 37.31 9.88
CA LEU A 42 -14.51 37.51 9.40
C LEU A 42 -14.47 38.43 8.15
N LEU A 43 -14.77 37.84 6.99
CA LEU A 43 -14.95 38.54 5.73
C LEU A 43 -16.08 39.58 5.86
N ARG A 44 -15.71 40.85 5.66
CA ARG A 44 -16.65 41.97 5.44
C ARG A 44 -17.46 41.71 4.16
N HIS A 45 -18.78 41.78 4.23
CA HIS A 45 -19.63 42.02 3.05
C HIS A 45 -20.53 43.26 3.27
N PRO A 46 -20.64 44.20 2.29
CA PRO A 46 -21.37 45.44 2.45
C PRO A 46 -22.84 45.24 2.04
N THR A 47 -23.67 44.75 2.96
CA THR A 47 -25.14 44.92 3.05
C THR A 47 -25.62 44.08 4.22
N GLY A 48 -25.81 44.70 5.39
CA GLY A 48 -26.14 43.99 6.63
C GLY A 48 -27.60 43.55 6.73
N ILE A 49 -27.85 42.43 7.42
CA ILE A 49 -28.42 42.36 8.79
C ILE A 49 -28.53 40.88 9.20
N LEU A 50 -27.90 40.53 10.32
CA LEU A 50 -28.06 39.28 11.07
C LEU A 50 -29.16 39.50 12.11
N PHE A 51 -30.24 38.73 12.12
CA PHE A 51 -31.26 38.79 13.18
C PHE A 51 -31.10 37.58 14.12
N PHE A 52 -30.68 37.84 15.37
CA PHE A 52 -30.92 36.94 16.50
C PHE A 52 -32.15 37.45 17.26
N PHE A 53 -33.22 36.65 17.31
CA PHE A 53 -34.32 36.87 18.23
C PHE A 53 -34.14 35.94 19.45
N PHE A 54 -33.69 36.48 20.58
CA PHE A 54 -33.90 35.84 21.88
C PHE A 54 -35.28 36.25 22.39
N CYS A 55 -36.26 35.35 22.27
CA CYS A 55 -37.52 35.48 23.00
C CYS A 55 -37.35 34.76 24.34
N ALA A 56 -37.18 35.51 25.43
CA ALA A 56 -37.15 34.95 26.76
C ALA A 56 -38.54 34.41 27.12
N GLY A 57 -38.61 33.10 27.38
CA GLY A 57 -39.73 32.49 28.11
C GLY A 57 -40.73 31.72 27.27
N MET A 58 -40.30 30.79 26.43
CA MET A 58 -40.98 29.52 26.16
C MET A 58 -39.92 28.46 25.85
N ALA A 59 -40.18 27.22 26.25
CA ALA A 59 -39.27 26.08 26.14
C ALA A 59 -38.46 26.09 24.83
N SER A 60 -37.14 25.95 24.96
CA SER A 60 -36.22 25.83 23.82
C SER A 60 -36.78 24.83 22.82
N PRO A 61 -37.04 25.19 21.54
CA PRO A 61 -36.85 24.18 20.52
C PRO A 61 -35.35 23.89 20.53
N LEU A 62 -34.97 22.60 20.50
CA LEU A 62 -33.62 22.21 20.10
C LEU A 62 -33.28 23.06 18.86
N LEU A 63 -32.27 23.91 18.93
CA LEU A 63 -31.73 24.51 17.71
C LEU A 63 -31.15 23.35 16.91
N ALA A 64 -31.82 23.01 15.81
CA ALA A 64 -31.34 22.04 14.84
C ALA A 64 -29.92 22.40 14.40
N ALA A 65 -29.01 21.43 14.44
CA ALA A 65 -27.65 21.63 13.96
C ALA A 65 -27.66 21.61 12.42
N THR A 66 -27.31 22.74 11.80
CA THR A 66 -27.00 22.78 10.37
C THR A 66 -25.50 22.63 10.20
N THR A 67 -25.05 21.60 9.48
CA THR A 67 -23.62 21.41 9.16
C THR A 67 -23.33 21.77 7.71
N TYR A 68 -22.08 22.14 7.44
CA TYR A 68 -21.62 22.64 6.15
C TYR A 68 -20.32 21.93 5.78
N GLN A 69 -20.33 21.17 4.68
CA GLN A 69 -19.12 20.55 4.14
C GLN A 69 -18.56 21.37 2.98
N HIS A 70 -17.24 21.50 2.94
CA HIS A 70 -16.52 22.21 1.89
C HIS A 70 -15.51 21.27 1.23
N ASP A 71 -15.26 21.45 -0.06
CA ASP A 71 -14.16 20.74 -0.73
C ASP A 71 -12.79 21.32 -0.37
N SER A 72 -11.72 20.70 -0.89
CA SER A 72 -10.33 21.13 -0.73
C SER A 72 -10.04 22.53 -1.26
N ALA A 73 -10.89 23.06 -2.17
CA ALA A 73 -10.81 24.44 -2.67
C ALA A 73 -11.61 25.43 -1.80
N GLY A 74 -12.20 24.99 -0.69
CA GLY A 74 -13.00 25.80 0.23
C GLY A 74 -14.37 26.18 -0.31
N ARG A 75 -14.88 25.49 -1.33
CA ARG A 75 -16.23 25.71 -1.87
C ARG A 75 -17.24 24.89 -1.08
N LEU A 76 -18.38 25.49 -0.74
CA LEU A 76 -19.46 24.80 -0.03
C LEU A 76 -20.12 23.74 -0.93
N ILE A 77 -19.92 22.46 -0.63
CA ILE A 77 -20.40 21.33 -1.42
C ILE A 77 -21.65 20.67 -0.83
N ARG A 78 -21.81 20.63 0.51
CA ARG A 78 -22.99 20.06 1.16
C ARG A 78 -23.53 20.98 2.26
N ILE A 79 -24.86 21.09 2.36
CA ILE A 79 -25.56 21.66 3.51
C ILE A 79 -26.45 20.58 4.07
N HIS A 80 -26.25 20.28 5.35
CA HIS A 80 -27.04 19.32 6.08
C HIS A 80 -27.99 20.06 7.02
N THR A 81 -29.28 19.79 6.91
CA THR A 81 -30.27 20.18 7.91
C THR A 81 -30.81 18.94 8.62
N ASP A 82 -31.66 19.16 9.61
CA ASP A 82 -32.38 18.10 10.32
C ASP A 82 -33.33 17.28 9.43
N THR A 83 -33.64 17.75 8.22
CA THR A 83 -34.71 17.21 7.38
C THR A 83 -34.35 17.14 5.90
N THR A 84 -33.23 17.72 5.49
CA THR A 84 -32.90 17.78 4.07
C THR A 84 -31.40 17.97 3.88
N ASN A 85 -30.87 17.23 2.93
CA ASN A 85 -29.52 17.39 2.46
C ASN A 85 -29.52 18.11 1.10
N TYR A 86 -28.56 19.02 0.94
CA TYR A 86 -28.38 19.79 -0.27
C TYR A 86 -26.96 19.63 -0.77
N GLN A 87 -26.79 19.17 -2.01
CA GLN A 87 -25.49 19.06 -2.67
C GLN A 87 -25.37 20.12 -3.78
N PHE A 88 -24.28 20.89 -3.77
CA PHE A 88 -23.99 21.85 -4.82
C PHE A 88 -23.15 21.23 -5.92
N VAL A 89 -23.60 21.38 -7.17
CA VAL A 89 -22.86 20.92 -8.35
C VAL A 89 -22.03 22.07 -8.90
N TYR A 90 -20.78 21.78 -9.28
CA TYR A 90 -19.83 22.74 -9.83
C TYR A 90 -19.33 22.28 -11.21
N ASP A 91 -19.07 23.22 -12.12
CA ASP A 91 -18.35 22.91 -13.37
C ASP A 91 -16.82 22.81 -13.14
N GLY A 92 -16.09 22.36 -14.15
CA GLY A 92 -14.62 22.28 -14.12
C GLY A 92 -13.91 23.63 -14.02
N ALA A 93 -14.63 24.75 -14.18
CA ALA A 93 -14.12 26.11 -13.94
C ALA A 93 -14.46 26.62 -12.52
N GLY A 94 -15.16 25.81 -11.72
CA GLY A 94 -15.55 26.09 -10.35
C GLY A 94 -16.76 26.98 -10.16
N ASN A 95 -17.58 27.19 -11.19
CA ASN A 95 -18.86 27.86 -11.07
C ASN A 95 -19.93 26.89 -10.56
N ARG A 96 -20.81 27.36 -9.66
CA ARG A 96 -21.99 26.59 -9.23
C ARG A 96 -22.95 26.46 -10.41
N THR A 97 -23.26 25.23 -10.80
CA THR A 97 -24.15 24.89 -11.93
C THR A 97 -25.48 24.29 -11.48
N GLY A 98 -25.58 23.79 -10.23
CA GLY A 98 -26.81 23.17 -9.75
C GLY A 98 -26.90 23.05 -8.23
N LEU A 99 -28.08 22.66 -7.78
CA LEU A 99 -28.41 22.27 -6.40
C LEU A 99 -29.23 20.97 -6.50
N SER A 100 -28.67 19.87 -6.02
CA SER A 100 -29.38 18.62 -5.82
C SER A 100 -29.98 18.61 -4.41
N SER A 101 -31.24 18.19 -4.30
CA SER A 101 -31.87 17.84 -3.04
C SER A 101 -32.42 16.44 -3.24
N ASN A 102 -31.57 15.43 -3.05
CA ASN A 102 -31.99 14.05 -3.10
C ASN A 102 -32.55 13.73 -1.72
N SER A 103 -33.85 13.47 -1.64
CA SER A 103 -34.51 13.15 -0.36
C SER A 103 -34.39 11.68 -0.01
N ASP A 104 -33.91 10.85 -0.94
CA ASP A 104 -33.92 9.39 -0.89
C ASP A 104 -32.49 8.82 -1.03
N ASP A 105 -31.46 9.64 -0.77
CA ASP A 105 -30.02 9.35 -0.85
C ASP A 105 -29.33 10.50 -0.11
N TYR A 106 -29.17 10.32 1.20
CA TYR A 106 -28.99 11.41 2.15
C TYR A 106 -27.53 11.83 2.30
N ASP A 107 -26.57 10.93 2.15
CA ASP A 107 -25.14 11.24 2.03
C ASP A 107 -24.65 11.39 0.58
N PHE A 108 -25.46 11.14 -0.44
CA PHE A 108 -25.09 11.34 -1.86
C PHE A 108 -23.93 10.46 -2.33
N ASP A 109 -23.79 9.27 -1.77
CA ASP A 109 -22.85 8.27 -2.28
C ASP A 109 -23.41 7.59 -3.55
N GLY A 110 -24.72 7.64 -3.78
CA GLY A 110 -25.38 7.05 -4.95
C GLY A 110 -26.08 5.71 -4.67
N ILE A 111 -25.98 5.21 -3.45
CA ILE A 111 -26.88 4.21 -2.88
C ILE A 111 -28.09 4.97 -2.30
N THR A 112 -29.28 4.38 -2.36
CA THR A 112 -30.49 5.07 -1.87
C THR A 112 -30.76 4.74 -0.41
N ASP A 113 -31.29 5.69 0.37
CA ASP A 113 -31.71 5.48 1.76
C ASP A 113 -32.60 4.23 1.90
N THR A 114 -33.41 3.95 0.87
CA THR A 114 -34.30 2.78 0.85
C THR A 114 -33.58 1.45 0.65
N THR A 115 -32.47 1.46 -0.08
CA THR A 115 -31.56 0.33 -0.21
C THR A 115 -30.83 0.15 1.11
N GLU A 116 -30.18 1.17 1.64
CA GLU A 116 -29.32 1.11 2.83
C GLU A 116 -30.11 0.81 4.11
N SER A 117 -31.35 1.29 4.23
CA SER A 117 -32.24 0.97 5.36
C SER A 117 -32.78 -0.47 5.36
N SER A 118 -32.41 -1.30 4.38
CA SER A 118 -32.83 -2.70 4.31
C SER A 118 -32.12 -3.53 5.39
N PRO A 119 -32.81 -4.41 6.14
CA PRO A 119 -32.18 -5.23 7.19
C PRO A 119 -31.09 -6.20 6.71
N SER A 120 -30.93 -6.35 5.40
CA SER A 120 -29.95 -7.25 4.76
C SER A 120 -28.73 -6.49 4.24
N HIS A 121 -28.74 -5.16 4.34
CA HIS A 121 -27.69 -4.27 3.88
C HIS A 121 -27.10 -3.58 5.11
N CYS A 122 -25.82 -3.24 5.06
CA CYS A 122 -25.09 -2.71 6.20
C CYS A 122 -24.59 -1.28 5.97
N THR A 123 -24.58 -0.81 4.72
CA THR A 123 -24.31 0.58 4.35
C THR A 123 -25.27 1.54 5.04
N SER A 124 -24.78 2.75 5.34
CA SER A 124 -25.45 3.70 6.21
C SER A 124 -25.96 4.90 5.39
N PRO A 125 -27.27 5.23 5.44
CA PRO A 125 -27.85 6.41 4.75
C PRO A 125 -27.24 7.77 5.12
N THR A 126 -26.33 7.81 6.07
CA THR A 126 -25.75 9.03 6.61
C THR A 126 -24.23 9.09 6.51
N SER A 127 -23.62 8.06 5.93
CA SER A 127 -22.17 7.89 5.81
C SER A 127 -21.87 7.21 4.49
N GLY A 128 -21.42 7.97 3.48
CA GLY A 128 -21.01 7.42 2.17
C GLY A 128 -19.63 6.77 2.18
N ASP A 129 -19.25 6.22 3.33
CA ASP A 129 -18.07 5.46 3.71
C ASP A 129 -18.42 4.93 5.12
N THR A 130 -19.01 3.75 5.17
CA THR A 130 -19.73 3.23 6.33
C THR A 130 -18.79 2.73 7.41
N ASP A 131 -17.70 2.07 7.04
CA ASP A 131 -16.68 1.57 7.96
C ASP A 131 -15.46 2.48 8.14
N ASN A 132 -15.37 3.55 7.35
CA ASN A 132 -14.33 4.59 7.42
C ASN A 132 -12.95 4.05 7.06
N ASP A 133 -12.89 3.06 6.18
CA ASP A 133 -11.67 2.44 5.70
C ASP A 133 -11.00 3.24 4.57
N GLY A 134 -11.63 4.32 4.10
CA GLY A 134 -11.12 5.19 3.05
C GLY A 134 -11.66 4.91 1.65
N ILE A 135 -12.35 3.79 1.46
CA ILE A 135 -13.11 3.45 0.26
C ILE A 135 -14.58 3.88 0.46
N PRO A 136 -15.19 4.60 -0.50
CA PRO A 136 -16.62 4.92 -0.39
C PRO A 136 -17.50 3.70 -0.70
N ASP A 137 -18.62 3.55 0.02
CA ASP A 137 -19.60 2.45 -0.15
C ASP A 137 -19.99 2.19 -1.62
N ASN A 138 -20.09 3.23 -2.45
CA ASN A 138 -20.47 3.11 -3.86
C ASN A 138 -19.37 2.51 -4.77
N ILE A 139 -18.12 2.48 -4.31
CA ILE A 139 -17.01 1.81 -4.97
C ILE A 139 -16.99 0.35 -4.57
N GLU A 140 -17.27 0.06 -3.30
CA GLU A 140 -17.28 -1.27 -2.72
C GLU A 140 -18.51 -2.05 -3.20
N ASP A 141 -19.70 -1.51 -3.04
CA ASP A 141 -20.93 -2.00 -3.69
C ASP A 141 -21.06 -1.39 -5.09
N ALA A 142 -20.18 -1.79 -6.03
CA ALA A 142 -20.09 -1.20 -7.36
C ALA A 142 -21.40 -1.25 -8.18
N ASN A 143 -22.35 -2.10 -7.77
CA ASN A 143 -23.64 -2.26 -8.42
C ASN A 143 -24.82 -1.62 -7.66
N HIS A 144 -24.53 -0.98 -6.52
CA HIS A 144 -25.43 -0.22 -5.65
C HIS A 144 -26.66 -1.01 -5.20
N ASN A 145 -26.50 -2.32 -4.97
CA ASN A 145 -27.61 -3.20 -4.56
C ASN A 145 -27.73 -3.33 -3.03
N GLY A 146 -26.75 -2.83 -2.28
CA GLY A 146 -26.60 -2.86 -0.83
C GLY A 146 -26.01 -4.15 -0.27
N THR A 147 -25.43 -5.02 -1.10
CA THR A 147 -24.86 -6.30 -0.69
C THR A 147 -23.46 -6.49 -1.26
N MET A 148 -22.52 -6.96 -0.44
CA MET A 148 -21.20 -7.40 -0.88
C MET A 148 -21.33 -8.56 -1.87
N ASP A 149 -20.89 -8.35 -3.12
CA ASP A 149 -20.78 -9.38 -4.13
C ASP A 149 -19.35 -9.94 -4.23
N SER A 150 -19.18 -11.04 -4.98
CA SER A 150 -17.86 -11.64 -5.17
C SER A 150 -16.94 -10.70 -5.96
N GLY A 151 -15.78 -10.36 -5.38
CA GLY A 151 -14.80 -9.46 -5.98
C GLY A 151 -14.94 -8.00 -5.54
N GLU A 152 -15.83 -7.73 -4.58
CA GLU A 152 -16.01 -6.46 -3.90
C GLU A 152 -15.46 -6.56 -2.46
N THR A 153 -14.93 -5.46 -1.94
CA THR A 153 -14.67 -5.30 -0.50
C THR A 153 -15.99 -5.14 0.25
N ASP A 154 -16.02 -5.43 1.54
CA ASP A 154 -17.22 -5.34 2.38
C ASP A 154 -17.36 -3.91 2.93
N PRO A 155 -18.35 -3.10 2.50
CA PRO A 155 -18.49 -1.68 2.89
C PRO A 155 -18.68 -1.40 4.39
N CYS A 156 -18.71 -2.45 5.19
CA CYS A 156 -19.05 -2.44 6.61
C CYS A 156 -17.99 -3.11 7.46
N ASN A 157 -16.91 -3.53 6.84
CA ASN A 157 -15.79 -4.19 7.46
C ASN A 157 -14.51 -3.63 6.84
N PRO A 158 -13.75 -2.80 7.57
CA PRO A 158 -12.64 -2.03 7.00
C PRO A 158 -11.43 -2.89 6.60
N ASP A 159 -11.49 -4.21 6.79
CA ASP A 159 -10.43 -5.21 6.61
C ASP A 159 -11.13 -6.51 6.16
N THR A 160 -11.43 -6.58 4.85
CA THR A 160 -12.33 -7.55 4.24
C THR A 160 -11.81 -8.98 4.36
N ASP A 161 -10.51 -9.20 4.17
CA ASP A 161 -9.90 -10.53 4.26
C ASP A 161 -9.37 -10.87 5.67
N GLY A 162 -9.29 -9.87 6.56
CA GLY A 162 -9.04 -10.05 7.98
C GLY A 162 -7.57 -10.27 8.33
N ASP A 163 -6.65 -9.77 7.51
CA ASP A 163 -5.21 -9.92 7.70
C ASP A 163 -4.60 -8.83 8.62
N GLY A 164 -5.35 -7.75 8.84
CA GLY A 164 -5.00 -6.64 9.71
C GLY A 164 -4.66 -5.33 8.99
N ILE A 165 -4.52 -5.32 7.66
CA ILE A 165 -4.44 -4.11 6.84
C ILE A 165 -5.86 -3.72 6.42
N TRP A 166 -6.13 -2.42 6.27
CA TRP A 166 -7.47 -1.97 5.85
C TRP A 166 -7.58 -1.90 4.34
N ASP A 167 -8.75 -2.18 3.78
CA ASP A 167 -8.90 -2.33 2.33
C ASP A 167 -8.47 -1.06 1.59
N GLY A 168 -8.85 0.12 2.10
CA GLY A 168 -8.40 1.40 1.56
C GLY A 168 -6.88 1.61 1.69
N THR A 169 -6.23 1.11 2.73
CA THR A 169 -4.77 1.12 2.86
C THR A 169 -4.15 0.25 1.78
N GLU A 170 -4.63 -0.98 1.59
CA GLU A 170 -4.11 -1.92 0.62
C GLU A 170 -4.27 -1.43 -0.83
N LEU A 171 -5.40 -0.79 -1.14
CA LEU A 171 -5.66 -0.20 -2.46
C LEU A 171 -4.94 1.13 -2.70
N GLY A 172 -4.15 1.60 -1.74
CA GLY A 172 -3.27 2.75 -1.88
C GLY A 172 -3.91 4.12 -1.64
N TYR A 173 -4.98 4.19 -0.85
CA TYR A 173 -5.66 5.44 -0.53
C TYR A 173 -4.86 6.23 0.51
N GLN A 174 -4.17 7.30 0.05
CA GLN A 174 -3.34 8.15 0.91
C GLN A 174 -4.13 9.22 1.71
N GLY A 175 -5.46 9.16 1.67
CA GLY A 175 -6.34 10.11 2.35
C GLY A 175 -7.81 9.75 2.10
N SER A 176 -8.72 10.47 2.73
CA SER A 176 -10.16 10.21 2.65
C SER A 176 -10.63 10.17 1.19
N GLY A 177 -10.92 8.97 0.67
CA GLY A 177 -11.48 8.76 -0.67
C GLY A 177 -12.87 9.36 -0.81
N SER A 178 -13.57 9.52 0.31
CA SER A 178 -14.86 10.18 0.44
C SER A 178 -14.80 11.41 1.35
N PRO A 179 -15.60 12.48 1.12
CA PRO A 179 -15.83 13.52 2.12
C PRO A 179 -16.45 13.00 3.43
N ASP A 180 -16.96 11.78 3.42
CA ASP A 180 -17.64 11.14 4.54
C ASP A 180 -16.75 10.14 5.30
N THR A 181 -15.54 9.83 4.81
CA THR A 181 -14.50 9.12 5.57
C THR A 181 -14.07 9.94 6.80
N ASP A 182 -14.15 9.38 8.01
CA ASP A 182 -13.51 9.96 9.18
C ASP A 182 -11.99 9.76 9.12
N GLY A 183 -11.27 10.77 8.62
CA GLY A 183 -9.80 10.76 8.56
C GLY A 183 -9.08 10.71 9.92
N ALA A 184 -9.79 10.72 11.06
CA ALA A 184 -9.21 10.42 12.37
C ALA A 184 -9.24 8.91 12.71
N VAL A 185 -10.04 8.14 11.98
CA VAL A 185 -10.21 6.69 12.09
C VAL A 185 -9.45 5.98 10.97
N PHE A 186 -9.57 6.48 9.74
CA PHE A 186 -8.88 5.92 8.58
C PHE A 186 -7.37 5.83 8.77
N HIS A 187 -6.80 4.69 8.39
CA HIS A 187 -5.36 4.41 8.32
C HIS A 187 -4.87 4.60 6.88
N PRO A 188 -4.54 5.83 6.44
CA PRO A 188 -4.14 6.04 5.06
C PRO A 188 -2.82 5.35 4.74
N ASP A 189 -2.75 4.86 3.52
CA ASP A 189 -1.52 4.36 2.95
C ASP A 189 -0.45 5.46 2.90
N THR A 190 0.74 5.12 3.40
CA THR A 190 1.89 6.00 3.45
C THR A 190 2.77 5.94 2.19
N ASP A 191 2.56 4.97 1.29
CA ASP A 191 3.25 4.78 0.01
C ASP A 191 2.41 3.98 -1.03
N ASN A 192 1.66 4.69 -1.87
CA ASN A 192 0.81 4.07 -2.90
C ASN A 192 1.55 3.45 -4.11
N THR A 193 2.84 3.19 -3.94
CA THR A 193 3.61 2.38 -4.89
C THR A 193 3.69 0.92 -4.45
N THR A 194 3.36 0.63 -3.20
CA THR A 194 3.18 -0.71 -2.64
C THR A 194 1.70 -0.88 -2.31
N THR A 195 1.07 -1.92 -2.85
CA THR A 195 -0.36 -2.21 -2.69
C THR A 195 -0.54 -3.71 -2.67
N THR A 196 -1.36 -4.21 -1.77
CA THR A 196 -1.72 -5.62 -1.63
C THR A 196 -3.16 -5.82 -2.14
N ASN A 197 -3.73 -6.99 -1.91
CA ASN A 197 -5.05 -7.35 -2.39
C ASN A 197 -6.00 -7.60 -1.22
N ALA A 198 -6.84 -6.61 -0.94
CA ALA A 198 -7.85 -6.61 0.13
C ALA A 198 -8.91 -7.72 0.14
N LEU A 199 -8.85 -8.65 -0.82
CA LEU A 199 -9.72 -9.81 -0.87
C LEU A 199 -8.98 -11.11 -0.59
N ILE A 200 -7.67 -11.05 -0.37
CA ILE A 200 -6.77 -12.18 -0.20
C ILE A 200 -5.71 -11.80 0.84
N SER A 201 -5.85 -12.38 2.04
CA SER A 201 -4.98 -12.13 3.19
C SER A 201 -3.49 -12.41 3.01
N ASP A 202 -3.08 -12.93 1.85
CA ASP A 202 -1.73 -13.38 1.49
C ASP A 202 -1.64 -13.22 -0.04
N SER A 203 -1.18 -12.04 -0.44
CA SER A 203 -1.28 -11.50 -1.79
C SER A 203 -0.39 -12.23 -2.79
N ASP A 204 0.76 -12.72 -2.36
CA ASP A 204 1.71 -13.45 -3.21
C ASP A 204 1.62 -14.98 -3.06
N GLY A 205 0.97 -15.46 -2.00
CA GLY A 205 0.67 -16.86 -1.74
C GLY A 205 1.86 -17.66 -1.21
N ASP A 206 2.81 -17.03 -0.54
CA ASP A 206 3.98 -17.70 0.03
C ASP A 206 3.72 -18.34 1.40
N GLY A 207 2.61 -17.95 2.06
CA GLY A 207 2.16 -18.46 3.34
C GLY A 207 2.19 -17.46 4.49
N ILE A 208 2.80 -16.28 4.32
CA ILE A 208 2.80 -15.18 5.28
C ILE A 208 1.67 -14.20 4.91
N PRO A 209 0.78 -13.83 5.85
CA PRO A 209 -0.26 -12.84 5.56
C PRO A 209 0.28 -11.42 5.36
N ASP A 210 -0.33 -10.60 4.50
CA ASP A 210 0.20 -9.28 4.15
C ASP A 210 0.33 -8.39 5.40
N GLY A 211 -0.65 -8.42 6.30
CA GLY A 211 -0.61 -7.71 7.58
C GLY A 211 0.45 -8.20 8.59
N ILE A 212 1.09 -9.35 8.36
CA ILE A 212 2.28 -9.78 9.10
C ILE A 212 3.55 -9.18 8.46
N GLU A 213 3.59 -9.18 7.14
CA GLU A 213 4.70 -8.62 6.35
C GLU A 213 4.79 -7.10 6.50
N ASP A 214 3.68 -6.37 6.38
CA ASP A 214 3.54 -4.98 6.82
C ASP A 214 3.20 -4.94 8.30
N SER A 215 4.19 -5.29 9.14
CA SER A 215 4.08 -5.35 10.60
C SER A 215 3.56 -4.08 11.29
N ASN A 216 3.53 -2.95 10.58
CA ASN A 216 3.03 -1.69 11.11
C ASN A 216 1.76 -1.17 10.42
N ASN A 217 1.25 -1.93 9.45
CA ASN A 217 -0.05 -1.82 8.79
C ASN A 217 -0.25 -0.41 8.19
N ASN A 218 0.78 0.11 7.53
CA ASN A 218 0.82 1.47 6.99
C ASN A 218 0.76 1.53 5.45
N GLY A 219 0.59 0.37 4.79
CA GLY A 219 0.52 0.22 3.33
C GLY A 219 1.86 0.35 2.61
N ARG A 220 2.95 0.59 3.35
CA ARG A 220 4.28 0.86 2.83
C ARG A 220 5.22 -0.23 3.26
N ARG A 221 5.89 -0.85 2.28
CA ARG A 221 7.03 -1.72 2.55
C ARG A 221 8.21 -0.96 3.19
N ASP A 222 8.56 -1.29 4.43
CA ASP A 222 9.77 -0.82 5.09
C ASP A 222 10.96 -1.78 4.94
N SER A 223 12.18 -1.30 5.21
CA SER A 223 13.42 -2.06 4.97
C SER A 223 13.61 -3.29 5.88
N ASN A 224 12.76 -3.44 6.89
CA ASN A 224 12.78 -4.52 7.88
C ASN A 224 11.55 -5.43 7.74
N GLU A 225 10.89 -5.37 6.59
CA GLU A 225 9.66 -6.07 6.24
C GLU A 225 9.90 -6.81 4.92
N THR A 226 9.30 -7.99 4.81
CA THR A 226 9.20 -8.73 3.55
C THR A 226 8.25 -7.99 2.59
N ASP A 227 8.29 -8.35 1.33
CA ASP A 227 7.46 -7.73 0.30
C ASP A 227 6.24 -8.62 0.04
N ALA A 228 5.08 -8.26 0.60
CA ALA A 228 3.82 -9.01 0.48
C ALA A 228 3.29 -9.24 -0.95
N THR A 229 3.98 -8.70 -1.96
CA THR A 229 3.65 -8.92 -3.37
C THR A 229 4.66 -9.81 -4.09
N MET A 230 5.62 -10.37 -3.37
CA MET A 230 6.76 -11.09 -3.90
C MET A 230 7.22 -12.22 -2.97
N THR A 231 6.93 -13.44 -3.40
CA THR A 231 7.15 -14.67 -2.61
C THR A 231 8.60 -14.95 -2.16
N ASP A 232 9.57 -14.16 -2.58
CA ASP A 232 11.02 -14.31 -2.33
C ASP A 232 11.63 -12.91 -2.34
N THR A 233 11.69 -12.29 -1.16
CA THR A 233 12.01 -10.87 -0.99
C THR A 233 13.46 -10.56 -1.33
N ASP A 234 14.40 -11.43 -0.96
CA ASP A 234 15.83 -11.19 -1.14
C ASP A 234 16.42 -11.86 -2.40
N HIS A 235 15.59 -12.61 -3.13
CA HIS A 235 15.84 -13.22 -4.43
C HIS A 235 16.93 -14.29 -4.39
N ASP A 236 16.98 -15.06 -3.32
CA ASP A 236 17.99 -16.07 -3.10
C ASP A 236 17.57 -17.47 -3.59
N GLY A 237 16.29 -17.62 -3.93
CA GLY A 237 15.66 -18.84 -4.42
C GLY A 237 14.87 -19.63 -3.38
N LEU A 238 14.84 -19.18 -2.12
CA LEU A 238 13.96 -19.64 -1.05
C LEU A 238 12.80 -18.64 -0.90
N ALA A 239 11.60 -19.12 -0.58
CA ALA A 239 10.44 -18.25 -0.45
C ALA A 239 10.30 -17.77 1.00
N ASP A 240 9.81 -16.54 1.25
CA ASP A 240 9.85 -15.96 2.60
C ASP A 240 9.09 -16.83 3.61
N GLY A 241 7.92 -17.34 3.25
CA GLY A 241 7.15 -18.31 4.06
C GLY A 241 7.84 -19.66 4.28
N VAL A 242 8.85 -20.03 3.49
CA VAL A 242 9.71 -21.20 3.78
C VAL A 242 10.79 -20.86 4.80
N GLU A 243 11.28 -19.63 4.76
CA GLU A 243 12.32 -19.12 5.65
C GLU A 243 11.76 -18.86 7.05
N ASP A 244 10.65 -18.13 7.15
CA ASP A 244 9.84 -18.00 8.36
C ASP A 244 8.89 -19.19 8.47
N ALA A 245 9.41 -20.36 8.81
CA ALA A 245 8.65 -21.61 8.84
C ALA A 245 7.39 -21.60 9.74
N ASN A 246 7.23 -20.59 10.59
CA ASN A 246 6.07 -20.43 11.45
C ASN A 246 5.16 -19.23 11.10
N HIS A 247 5.51 -18.49 10.04
CA HIS A 247 4.78 -17.38 9.41
C HIS A 247 4.35 -16.31 10.43
N ASN A 248 5.26 -15.92 11.33
CA ASN A 248 4.99 -14.94 12.38
C ASN A 248 5.65 -13.56 12.15
N GLY A 249 6.37 -13.39 11.05
CA GLY A 249 7.09 -12.18 10.66
C GLY A 249 8.39 -11.96 11.44
N ILE A 250 8.90 -12.96 12.15
CA ILE A 250 10.07 -12.87 13.02
C ILE A 250 11.00 -14.05 12.76
N VAL A 251 12.26 -13.76 12.44
CA VAL A 251 13.31 -14.78 12.31
C VAL A 251 13.57 -15.47 13.65
N ASP A 252 13.12 -16.72 13.77
CA ASP A 252 13.32 -17.58 14.93
C ASP A 252 14.57 -18.47 14.82
N ALA A 253 14.90 -19.17 15.91
CA ALA A 253 16.05 -20.05 15.93
C ALA A 253 15.83 -21.29 15.05
N GLY A 254 16.62 -21.41 13.98
CA GLY A 254 16.52 -22.51 13.03
C GLY A 254 15.85 -22.11 11.70
N GLU A 255 15.50 -20.85 11.56
CA GLU A 255 15.01 -20.21 10.34
C GLU A 255 16.12 -19.41 9.68
N THR A 256 16.08 -19.30 8.35
CA THR A 256 16.86 -18.33 7.57
C THR A 256 16.15 -16.97 7.62
N ASN A 257 16.81 -15.92 7.13
CA ASN A 257 16.27 -14.58 7.18
C ASN A 257 15.85 -14.13 5.76
N PRO A 258 14.54 -13.95 5.49
CA PRO A 258 14.02 -13.63 4.15
C PRO A 258 14.41 -12.23 3.62
N LEU A 259 15.15 -11.47 4.42
CA LEU A 259 15.70 -10.17 4.02
C LEU A 259 17.20 -10.24 3.68
N LEU A 260 17.82 -11.42 3.79
CA LEU A 260 19.25 -11.66 3.63
C LEU A 260 19.47 -12.91 2.80
N ASN A 261 19.89 -12.70 1.57
CA ASN A 261 20.17 -13.75 0.61
C ASN A 261 21.32 -14.73 0.97
N ASP A 262 21.88 -14.63 2.18
CA ASP A 262 22.99 -15.40 2.75
C ASP A 262 22.94 -15.17 4.27
N THR A 263 22.22 -16.04 4.99
CA THR A 263 21.88 -15.83 6.40
C THR A 263 23.11 -15.96 7.31
N ASP A 264 24.04 -16.87 7.01
CA ASP A 264 25.22 -17.10 7.85
C ASP A 264 26.49 -16.31 7.41
N GLY A 265 26.41 -15.71 6.23
CA GLY A 265 27.38 -14.79 5.67
C GLY A 265 28.65 -15.47 5.16
N ASP A 266 28.59 -16.71 4.69
CA ASP A 266 29.75 -17.44 4.15
C ASP A 266 30.01 -17.21 2.65
N GLY A 267 29.04 -16.63 1.94
CA GLY A 267 29.11 -16.31 0.51
C GLY A 267 28.25 -17.20 -0.38
N PHE A 268 27.58 -18.22 0.16
CA PHE A 268 26.54 -18.98 -0.53
C PHE A 268 25.16 -18.43 -0.17
N SER A 269 24.20 -18.48 -1.10
CA SER A 269 22.84 -18.10 -0.76
C SER A 269 22.07 -19.22 -0.10
N ASP A 270 21.10 -18.90 0.76
CA ASP A 270 20.37 -19.90 1.52
C ASP A 270 19.62 -20.85 0.57
N GLY A 271 18.95 -20.29 -0.45
CA GLY A 271 18.33 -21.05 -1.52
C GLY A 271 19.31 -21.95 -2.29
N PHE A 272 20.55 -21.51 -2.52
CA PHE A 272 21.59 -22.32 -3.17
C PHE A 272 22.02 -23.48 -2.27
N GLU A 273 22.29 -23.22 -1.00
CA GLU A 273 22.71 -24.24 -0.04
C GLU A 273 21.63 -25.31 0.14
N VAL A 274 20.38 -24.90 0.31
CA VAL A 274 19.22 -25.81 0.38
C VAL A 274 19.13 -26.68 -0.89
N SER A 275 19.39 -26.11 -2.07
CA SER A 275 19.35 -26.85 -3.34
C SER A 275 20.42 -27.95 -3.44
N LEU A 276 21.57 -27.76 -2.79
CA LEU A 276 22.66 -28.74 -2.72
C LEU A 276 22.61 -29.64 -1.47
N GLY A 277 21.69 -29.37 -0.54
CA GLY A 277 21.59 -30.08 0.74
C GLY A 277 22.66 -29.67 1.76
N MET A 278 23.24 -28.49 1.58
CA MET A 278 24.06 -27.78 2.58
C MET A 278 23.12 -27.14 3.64
N ASN A 279 23.70 -26.49 4.64
CA ASN A 279 22.96 -25.95 5.76
C ASN A 279 23.11 -24.42 5.83
N PRO A 280 22.07 -23.64 5.48
CA PRO A 280 22.14 -22.18 5.34
C PRO A 280 22.33 -21.40 6.66
N LEU A 281 22.43 -22.13 7.77
CA LEU A 281 22.66 -21.58 9.10
C LEU A 281 24.06 -21.95 9.63
N HIS A 282 24.92 -22.51 8.79
CA HIS A 282 26.24 -22.99 9.16
C HIS A 282 27.35 -22.56 8.19
N LYS A 283 28.12 -21.58 8.66
CA LYS A 283 29.24 -21.00 7.94
C LYS A 283 30.24 -22.02 7.40
N ASP A 284 30.22 -22.28 6.10
CA ASP A 284 31.06 -23.25 5.40
C ASP A 284 32.30 -22.60 4.76
N VAL A 285 33.32 -22.32 5.58
CA VAL A 285 34.59 -21.67 5.16
C VAL A 285 35.81 -22.57 5.19
N THR A 286 35.63 -23.88 5.41
CA THR A 286 36.75 -24.82 5.50
C THR A 286 37.13 -25.27 4.10
N ASP A 287 38.41 -25.12 3.75
CA ASP A 287 39.02 -25.58 2.50
C ASP A 287 40.29 -26.37 2.90
N SER A 288 40.17 -27.69 2.94
CA SER A 288 41.12 -28.61 3.56
C SER A 288 42.38 -28.83 2.71
N ASP A 289 42.30 -28.71 1.39
CA ASP A 289 43.44 -28.88 0.47
C ASP A 289 43.95 -27.57 -0.15
N GLY A 290 43.20 -26.48 -0.01
CA GLY A 290 43.61 -25.13 -0.35
C GLY A 290 43.46 -24.79 -1.82
N ASP A 291 42.52 -25.41 -2.53
CA ASP A 291 42.33 -25.24 -3.96
C ASP A 291 41.33 -24.13 -4.35
N GLY A 292 40.57 -23.63 -3.38
CA GLY A 292 39.58 -22.55 -3.53
C GLY A 292 38.13 -23.00 -3.38
N LEU A 293 37.83 -24.31 -3.40
CA LEU A 293 36.52 -24.85 -3.05
C LEU A 293 36.45 -25.18 -1.57
N VAL A 294 35.27 -25.05 -0.98
CA VAL A 294 35.06 -25.39 0.44
C VAL A 294 34.65 -26.85 0.58
N ASP A 295 35.12 -27.51 1.64
CA ASP A 295 34.86 -28.93 1.93
C ASP A 295 33.38 -29.30 1.85
N ALA A 296 32.50 -28.39 2.30
CA ALA A 296 31.05 -28.62 2.30
C ALA A 296 30.51 -28.75 0.87
N LEU A 297 30.95 -27.87 -0.03
CA LEU A 297 30.60 -27.88 -1.44
C LEU A 297 31.17 -29.13 -2.14
N GLU A 298 32.43 -29.46 -1.88
CA GLU A 298 33.07 -30.64 -2.48
C GLU A 298 32.43 -31.96 -2.02
N ASN A 299 31.90 -32.01 -0.79
CA ASN A 299 31.18 -33.19 -0.30
C ASN A 299 29.84 -33.43 -1.02
N VAL A 300 29.28 -32.42 -1.69
CA VAL A 300 28.02 -32.50 -2.43
C VAL A 300 28.20 -32.47 -3.95
N THR A 301 29.39 -32.13 -4.44
CA THR A 301 29.77 -32.20 -5.86
C THR A 301 30.63 -33.45 -6.15
N CYS A 302 31.35 -33.45 -7.28
CA CYS A 302 32.20 -34.58 -7.69
C CYS A 302 33.69 -34.38 -7.37
N THR A 303 34.07 -33.22 -6.83
CA THR A 303 35.43 -32.91 -6.38
C THR A 303 35.69 -33.56 -5.01
N SER A 304 36.86 -33.33 -4.43
CA SER A 304 37.27 -34.01 -3.21
C SER A 304 38.08 -33.08 -2.32
N ALA A 305 37.56 -32.82 -1.11
CA ALA A 305 38.14 -31.94 -0.07
C ALA A 305 39.55 -32.27 0.45
N ASN A 306 40.26 -33.21 -0.16
CA ASN A 306 41.62 -33.58 0.20
C ASN A 306 42.50 -33.77 -1.06
N SER A 307 42.04 -33.32 -2.22
CA SER A 307 42.67 -33.46 -3.53
C SER A 307 42.42 -32.22 -4.36
N VAL A 308 43.41 -31.32 -4.40
CA VAL A 308 43.39 -30.05 -5.17
C VAL A 308 43.16 -30.19 -6.69
N ASP A 309 43.03 -31.41 -7.22
CA ASP A 309 42.94 -31.77 -8.65
C ASP A 309 42.24 -33.14 -8.71
N SER A 310 40.93 -33.13 -8.91
CA SER A 310 40.06 -34.31 -8.78
C SER A 310 40.07 -35.20 -10.01
N ASP A 311 40.30 -34.66 -11.21
CA ASP A 311 40.34 -35.42 -12.45
C ASP A 311 41.75 -35.75 -12.96
N GLY A 312 42.78 -35.16 -12.34
CA GLY A 312 44.19 -35.44 -12.57
C GLY A 312 44.74 -34.80 -13.84
N ASP A 313 44.12 -33.73 -14.35
CA ASP A 313 44.56 -33.04 -15.55
C ASP A 313 45.63 -31.96 -15.30
N THR A 314 45.87 -31.61 -14.03
CA THR A 314 46.79 -30.59 -13.47
C THR A 314 46.23 -29.18 -13.26
N LEU A 315 44.98 -28.92 -13.64
CA LEU A 315 44.23 -27.77 -13.15
C LEU A 315 43.71 -28.06 -11.73
N HIS A 316 43.49 -26.99 -10.95
CA HIS A 316 42.96 -27.15 -9.60
C HIS A 316 41.44 -27.02 -9.62
N ASP A 317 40.69 -27.78 -8.81
CA ASP A 317 39.23 -27.81 -8.92
C ASP A 317 38.62 -26.40 -8.77
N GLY A 318 39.08 -25.62 -7.79
CA GLY A 318 38.67 -24.22 -7.62
C GLY A 318 39.13 -23.26 -8.73
N ALA A 319 40.18 -23.60 -9.49
CA ALA A 319 40.57 -22.79 -10.66
C ALA A 319 39.71 -23.07 -11.89
N GLU A 320 39.16 -24.27 -11.98
CA GLU A 320 38.25 -24.70 -13.05
C GLU A 320 36.83 -24.21 -12.80
N ASP A 321 36.40 -24.20 -11.54
CA ASP A 321 35.17 -23.57 -11.06
C ASP A 321 35.42 -22.12 -10.64
N ALA A 322 35.57 -21.24 -11.64
CA ALA A 322 36.07 -19.88 -11.45
C ALA A 322 35.23 -18.98 -10.53
N ASN A 323 33.97 -19.32 -10.29
CA ASN A 323 33.10 -18.61 -9.35
C ASN A 323 32.89 -19.36 -8.02
N HIS A 324 33.51 -20.53 -7.87
CA HIS A 324 33.49 -21.39 -6.69
C HIS A 324 32.08 -21.78 -6.22
N ASN A 325 31.14 -21.96 -7.15
CA ASN A 325 29.76 -22.34 -6.83
C ASN A 325 29.47 -23.83 -7.05
N GLY A 326 30.48 -24.63 -7.37
CA GLY A 326 30.41 -26.08 -7.56
C GLY A 326 29.60 -26.52 -8.77
N ILE A 327 29.15 -25.59 -9.61
CA ILE A 327 28.37 -25.85 -10.82
C ILE A 327 29.21 -25.42 -12.01
N VAL A 328 29.46 -26.35 -12.94
CA VAL A 328 30.20 -26.02 -14.17
C VAL A 328 29.37 -25.11 -15.09
N ASN A 329 29.77 -23.85 -15.20
CA ASN A 329 29.13 -22.82 -16.01
C ASN A 329 29.73 -22.72 -17.41
N SER A 330 29.07 -21.92 -18.27
CA SER A 330 29.58 -21.64 -19.61
C SER A 330 30.89 -20.85 -19.54
N GLY A 331 31.99 -21.46 -20.01
CA GLY A 331 33.32 -20.86 -20.03
C GLY A 331 34.24 -21.35 -18.91
N GLU A 332 33.72 -22.17 -18.00
CA GLU A 332 34.49 -22.93 -17.01
C GLU A 332 34.86 -24.31 -17.59
N THR A 333 35.98 -24.86 -17.12
CA THR A 333 36.30 -26.27 -17.31
C THR A 333 35.65 -27.09 -16.19
N ASN A 334 35.58 -28.40 -16.36
CA ASN A 334 34.88 -29.30 -15.47
C ASN A 334 35.90 -29.99 -14.57
N PRO A 335 35.93 -29.70 -13.25
CA PRO A 335 36.88 -30.29 -12.29
C PRO A 335 36.90 -31.82 -12.20
N CYS A 336 35.90 -32.46 -12.80
CA CYS A 336 35.68 -33.90 -12.75
C CYS A 336 35.89 -34.55 -14.12
N LYS A 337 36.42 -33.82 -15.10
CA LYS A 337 36.70 -34.30 -16.45
C LYS A 337 37.92 -33.60 -17.03
N ALA A 338 38.99 -34.37 -17.11
CA ALA A 338 40.27 -33.92 -17.67
C ALA A 338 40.25 -33.48 -19.14
N ASP A 339 39.09 -33.50 -19.82
CA ASP A 339 38.82 -33.08 -21.19
C ASP A 339 37.34 -32.66 -21.21
N THR A 340 37.08 -31.39 -20.90
CA THR A 340 35.75 -30.85 -20.65
C THR A 340 34.85 -30.97 -21.87
N ASP A 341 35.39 -30.68 -23.05
CA ASP A 341 34.64 -30.65 -24.30
C ASP A 341 34.67 -31.97 -25.09
N GLY A 342 35.53 -32.91 -24.68
CA GLY A 342 35.65 -34.24 -25.24
C GLY A 342 36.32 -34.29 -26.63
N ASP A 343 37.12 -33.30 -27.02
CA ASP A 343 37.79 -33.26 -28.31
C ASP A 343 39.10 -34.09 -28.38
N GLY A 344 39.57 -34.55 -27.21
CA GLY A 344 40.75 -35.39 -27.04
C GLY A 344 42.02 -34.64 -26.61
N LEU A 345 41.94 -33.35 -26.33
CA LEU A 345 42.96 -32.59 -25.59
C LEU A 345 42.53 -32.45 -24.12
N ARG A 346 43.51 -32.39 -23.21
CA ARG A 346 43.20 -32.13 -21.79
C ARG A 346 43.09 -30.63 -21.57
N ASP A 347 42.30 -30.21 -20.59
CA ASP A 347 42.00 -28.80 -20.39
C ASP A 347 43.28 -27.99 -20.07
N ASP A 348 44.23 -28.59 -19.35
CA ASP A 348 45.57 -28.04 -19.09
C ASP A 348 46.40 -27.66 -20.33
N VAL A 349 46.13 -28.27 -21.48
CA VAL A 349 46.87 -28.08 -22.74
C VAL A 349 46.01 -27.66 -23.92
N ASP A 350 44.69 -27.66 -23.79
CA ASP A 350 43.77 -27.27 -24.84
C ASP A 350 43.68 -25.74 -24.94
N PRO A 351 43.96 -25.13 -26.11
CA PRO A 351 43.71 -23.70 -26.32
C PRO A 351 42.23 -23.30 -26.30
N GLU A 352 41.29 -24.24 -26.47
CA GLU A 352 39.85 -24.01 -26.52
C GLU A 352 39.08 -25.04 -25.65
N PRO A 353 39.40 -25.19 -24.34
CA PRO A 353 39.00 -26.33 -23.50
C PRO A 353 37.49 -26.49 -23.25
N THR A 354 36.68 -25.54 -23.73
CA THR A 354 35.22 -25.53 -23.54
C THR A 354 34.44 -25.66 -24.85
N ILE A 355 35.12 -25.84 -26.00
CA ILE A 355 34.50 -25.80 -27.32
C ILE A 355 34.91 -27.01 -28.17
N HIS A 356 34.06 -28.02 -28.21
CA HIS A 356 34.37 -29.27 -28.92
C HIS A 356 34.77 -29.08 -30.39
N ILE A 357 36.06 -29.23 -30.71
CA ILE A 357 36.58 -29.11 -32.08
C ILE A 357 36.77 -30.49 -32.71
N ASN A 358 35.85 -30.85 -33.60
CA ASN A 358 35.93 -32.09 -34.38
C ASN A 358 37.20 -32.18 -35.26
N GLY A 359 38.27 -32.79 -34.74
CA GLY A 359 39.28 -33.57 -35.46
C GLY A 359 40.07 -32.91 -36.60
N ARG A 360 39.99 -31.59 -36.79
CA ARG A 360 40.91 -30.88 -37.70
C ARG A 360 42.07 -30.32 -36.89
N LYS A 361 43.08 -31.17 -36.66
CA LYS A 361 44.44 -30.80 -36.22
C LYS A 361 44.70 -29.30 -36.42
N MET A 362 44.54 -28.51 -35.36
CA MET A 362 45.10 -27.17 -35.37
C MET A 362 46.61 -27.36 -35.31
N VAL A 363 47.24 -27.21 -36.47
CA VAL A 363 48.69 -27.05 -36.54
C VAL A 363 48.96 -25.72 -35.84
N PRO A 364 49.75 -25.67 -34.76
CA PRO A 364 49.99 -24.42 -34.06
C PRO A 364 50.52 -23.40 -35.07
N LEU A 365 49.91 -22.22 -35.09
CA LEU A 365 50.22 -21.10 -35.98
C LEU A 365 51.56 -20.42 -35.61
N TYR A 366 52.57 -21.20 -35.21
CA TYR A 366 53.88 -20.70 -34.79
C TYR A 366 55.02 -21.09 -35.73
N LEU A 367 54.72 -21.58 -36.94
CA LEU A 367 55.76 -21.97 -37.90
C LEU A 367 55.40 -21.70 -39.37
N LEU A 368 55.07 -20.45 -39.72
CA LEU A 368 54.89 -20.04 -41.13
C LEU A 368 55.58 -18.73 -41.52
N LEU A 369 56.62 -18.31 -40.79
CA LEU A 369 57.44 -17.13 -41.16
C LEU A 369 58.95 -17.44 -41.23
N LEU A 370 59.36 -18.58 -41.80
CA LEU A 370 60.76 -18.76 -42.26
C LEU A 370 60.83 -19.73 -43.46
N LYS A 371 60.56 -19.19 -44.65
CA LYS A 371 60.95 -19.59 -46.02
C LYS A 371 59.85 -19.02 -46.93
N ASP A 372 60.09 -17.98 -47.72
CA ASP A 372 61.16 -17.83 -48.70
C ASP A 372 61.70 -16.40 -48.85
#